data_AF-A0A554GRN2-F1
#
_entry.id   AF-A0A554GRN2-F1
#
_cell.length_a   1.000
_cell.length_b   1.000
_cell.length_c   1.000
_cell.angle_alpha   90.00
_cell.angle_beta   90.00
_cell.angle_gamma   90.00
#
_symmetry.space_group_name_H-M   'P 1'
#
loop_
_entity.id
_entity.type
_entity.pdbx_description
1 polymer ?
#
loop_
_entity_poly.entity_id
_entity_poly.type
_entity_poly.pdbx_seq_one_letter_code
_entity_poly.pdbx_strand_id
1 'polypeptide(L)'
;MPAPTGSEIGNLAKGAMQSASLRGENAPDLATALGDACGQAFTLFVGMAMVSPGIPAAAPPPAGSGSTVGPGMMLPPPAGGPGASQIEPIVQGLLASNKINGEKQGALAKAIAQSVEQALTLFTSMVMVAPGMAIAGFTTSSPGTLMGAAPAKALLQPLAMGFLQAGGIQGENAPDLAGAIAETLSNAMTQMMSRLKVTPGIPCSPGATAGPGRLM
;
A
#
# COMPACT_ATOMS: atom_id res chain seq x y z
N MET A 1 -0.38 -11.58 -8.59
CA MET A 1 0.76 -12.12 -7.80
C MET A 1 0.59 -11.58 -6.39
N PRO A 2 0.80 -12.38 -5.32
CA PRO A 2 0.46 -11.94 -3.98
C PRO A 2 1.25 -10.69 -3.56
N ALA A 3 0.66 -9.91 -2.65
CA ALA A 3 1.35 -8.81 -1.96
C ALA A 3 2.66 -9.31 -1.31
N PRO A 4 3.69 -8.45 -1.18
CA PRO A 4 4.89 -8.81 -0.46
C PRO A 4 4.56 -9.28 0.96
N THR A 5 5.18 -10.38 1.36
CA THR A 5 4.92 -11.04 2.65
C THR A 5 5.53 -10.27 3.80
N GLY A 6 5.01 -10.48 5.02
CA GLY A 6 5.53 -9.86 6.24
C GLY A 6 7.03 -10.10 6.45
N SER A 7 7.53 -11.28 6.10
CA SER A 7 8.95 -11.64 6.18
C SER A 7 9.82 -10.88 5.17
N GLU A 8 9.34 -10.68 3.93
CA GLU A 8 10.06 -9.88 2.93
C GLU A 8 10.17 -8.42 3.36
N ILE A 9 9.09 -7.86 3.91
CA ILE A 9 9.06 -6.49 4.41
C ILE A 9 9.85 -6.37 5.72
N GLY A 10 9.82 -7.39 6.56
CA GLY A 10 10.61 -7.45 7.80
C GLY A 10 12.11 -7.42 7.53
N ASN A 11 12.57 -8.02 6.43
CA ASN A 11 13.98 -7.90 6.00
C ASN A 11 14.32 -6.48 5.54
N LEU A 12 13.40 -5.81 4.83
CA LEU A 12 13.57 -4.38 4.47
C LEU A 12 13.62 -3.51 5.74
N ALA A 13 12.73 -3.76 6.69
CA ALA A 13 12.67 -3.04 7.96
C ALA A 13 13.95 -3.23 8.78
N LYS A 14 14.50 -4.45 8.83
CA LYS A 14 15.79 -4.72 9.48
C LYS A 14 16.91 -3.94 8.83
N GLY A 15 16.98 -3.94 7.49
CA GLY A 15 17.96 -3.16 6.75
C GLY A 15 17.84 -1.65 7.01
N ALA A 16 16.62 -1.12 7.01
CA ALA A 16 16.36 0.30 7.27
C ALA A 16 16.74 0.69 8.71
N MET A 17 16.41 -0.13 9.70
CA MET A 17 16.78 0.10 11.10
C MET A 17 18.29 -0.02 11.34
N GLN A 18 18.97 -0.98 10.68
CA GLN A 18 20.43 -1.09 10.73
C GLN A 18 21.12 0.12 10.11
N SER A 19 20.63 0.60 8.96
CA SER A 19 21.13 1.82 8.29
C SER A 19 20.92 3.08 9.14
N ALA A 20 19.81 3.13 9.88
CA ALA A 20 19.53 4.21 10.83
C ALA A 20 20.25 4.04 12.18
N SER A 21 21.18 3.07 12.31
CA SER A 21 21.93 2.76 13.54
C SER A 21 21.06 2.46 14.77
N LEU A 22 19.79 2.06 14.57
CA LEU A 22 18.89 1.61 15.62
C LEU A 22 19.30 0.20 16.07
N ARG A 23 20.25 0.13 17.00
CA ARG A 23 20.82 -1.12 17.54
C ARG A 23 20.24 -1.50 18.90
N GLY A 24 18.98 -1.15 19.16
CA GLY A 24 18.30 -1.55 20.39
C GLY A 24 18.09 -3.08 20.43
N GLU A 25 18.04 -3.65 21.63
CA GLU A 25 17.74 -5.07 21.86
C GLU A 25 16.42 -5.51 21.19
N ASN A 26 15.44 -4.59 21.14
CA ASN A 26 14.13 -4.79 20.51
C ASN A 26 14.08 -4.38 19.04
N ALA A 27 15.15 -3.85 18.43
CA ALA A 27 15.16 -3.44 17.03
C ALA A 27 14.83 -4.56 16.03
N PRO A 28 15.38 -5.80 16.14
CA PRO A 28 15.03 -6.87 15.22
C PRO A 28 13.57 -7.34 15.36
N ASP A 29 13.03 -7.31 16.58
CA ASP A 29 11.63 -7.64 16.87
C ASP A 29 10.68 -6.55 16.35
N LEU A 30 11.07 -5.29 16.48
CA LEU A 30 10.32 -4.14 15.96
C LEU A 30 10.27 -4.15 14.44
N ALA A 31 11.40 -4.47 13.80
CA ALA A 31 11.44 -4.63 12.36
C ALA A 31 10.55 -5.78 11.88
N THR A 32 10.50 -6.88 12.63
CA THR A 32 9.64 -8.03 12.32
C THR A 32 8.16 -7.65 12.48
N ALA A 33 7.79 -7.04 13.60
CA ALA A 33 6.42 -6.56 13.84
C ALA A 33 5.97 -5.53 12.79
N LEU A 34 6.85 -4.61 12.41
CA LEU A 34 6.59 -3.62 11.35
C LEU A 34 6.40 -4.30 9.99
N GLY A 35 7.25 -5.29 9.67
CA GLY A 35 7.16 -6.08 8.45
C GLY A 35 5.84 -6.82 8.35
N ASP A 36 5.45 -7.53 9.40
CA ASP A 36 4.19 -8.28 9.47
C ASP A 36 2.98 -7.35 9.42
N ALA A 37 3.04 -6.19 10.08
CA ALA A 37 1.99 -5.19 10.05
C ALA A 37 1.77 -4.66 8.63
N CYS A 38 2.86 -4.30 7.95
CA CYS A 38 2.80 -3.84 6.56
C CYS A 38 2.31 -4.96 5.63
N GLY A 39 2.78 -6.19 5.81
CA GLY A 39 2.36 -7.34 4.99
C GLY A 39 0.88 -7.64 5.12
N GLN A 40 0.34 -7.61 6.34
CA GLN A 40 -1.10 -7.79 6.57
C GLN A 40 -1.91 -6.60 6.03
N ALA A 41 -1.47 -5.36 6.26
CA ALA A 41 -2.15 -4.18 5.75
C ALA A 41 -2.16 -4.13 4.21
N PHE A 42 -1.05 -4.51 3.55
CA PHE A 42 -1.00 -4.61 2.09
C PHE A 42 -1.82 -5.77 1.55
N THR A 43 -1.91 -6.89 2.27
CA THR A 43 -2.81 -7.98 1.90
C THR A 43 -4.27 -7.54 1.97
N LEU A 44 -4.66 -6.83 3.03
CA LEU A 44 -5.99 -6.23 3.16
C LEU A 44 -6.23 -5.20 2.06
N PHE A 45 -5.27 -4.32 1.78
CA PHE A 45 -5.34 -3.36 0.69
C PHE A 45 -5.56 -4.05 -0.65
N VAL A 46 -4.75 -5.05 -1.02
CA VAL A 46 -4.93 -5.78 -2.28
C VAL A 46 -6.29 -6.49 -2.36
N GLY A 47 -6.79 -7.00 -1.23
CA GLY A 47 -8.12 -7.61 -1.15
C GLY A 47 -9.26 -6.60 -1.33
N MET A 48 -9.10 -5.35 -0.87
CA MET A 48 -10.12 -4.30 -0.87
C MET A 48 -9.98 -3.29 -2.03
N ALA A 49 -8.81 -3.20 -2.64
CA ALA A 49 -8.49 -2.18 -3.63
C ALA A 49 -9.35 -2.33 -4.87
N MET A 50 -10.16 -1.30 -5.10
CA MET A 50 -10.99 -1.15 -6.27
C MET A 50 -10.39 -0.08 -7.18
N VAL A 51 -10.39 -0.38 -8.48
CA VAL A 51 -9.94 0.52 -9.53
C VAL A 51 -11.16 1.05 -10.26
N SER A 52 -11.34 2.38 -10.26
CA SER A 52 -12.44 2.99 -11.01
C SER A 52 -12.24 2.78 -12.52
N PRO A 53 -13.31 2.60 -13.31
CA PRO A 53 -13.20 2.57 -14.76
C PRO A 53 -12.53 3.83 -15.29
N GLY A 54 -11.63 3.68 -16.27
CA GLY A 54 -11.00 4.80 -16.98
C GLY A 54 -11.98 5.51 -17.92
N ILE A 55 -11.52 6.58 -18.58
CA ILE A 55 -12.34 7.37 -19.53
C ILE A 55 -12.82 6.47 -20.68
N PRO A 56 -14.13 6.38 -20.97
CA PRO A 56 -14.65 5.67 -22.13
C PRO A 56 -14.12 6.28 -23.42
N ALA A 57 -13.75 5.46 -24.41
CA ALA A 57 -13.39 5.98 -25.72
C ALA A 57 -14.59 6.66 -26.39
N ALA A 58 -14.36 7.83 -27.01
CA ALA A 58 -15.39 8.57 -27.72
C ALA A 58 -15.84 7.89 -29.04
N ALA A 59 -15.04 6.94 -29.57
CA ALA A 59 -15.40 6.14 -30.73
C ALA A 59 -16.02 4.81 -30.27
N PRO A 60 -17.16 4.37 -30.84
CA PRO A 60 -17.69 3.05 -30.58
C PRO A 60 -16.59 2.02 -30.89
N PRO A 61 -16.13 1.22 -29.92
CA PRO A 61 -15.24 0.12 -30.22
C PRO A 61 -15.89 -0.80 -31.27
N PRO A 62 -15.09 -1.54 -32.06
CA PRO A 62 -15.59 -2.66 -32.86
C PRO A 62 -16.51 -3.54 -31.99
N ALA A 63 -17.62 -4.00 -32.56
CA ALA A 63 -18.61 -4.81 -31.84
C ALA A 63 -17.94 -5.92 -31.02
N GLY A 64 -18.23 -5.96 -29.71
CA GLY A 64 -17.63 -6.92 -28.78
C GLY A 64 -16.36 -6.44 -28.06
N SER A 65 -15.86 -5.23 -28.31
CA SER A 65 -14.70 -4.67 -27.60
C SER A 65 -15.11 -3.64 -26.55
N GLY A 66 -14.43 -3.63 -25.39
CA GLY A 66 -14.47 -2.52 -24.43
C GLY A 66 -13.43 -1.48 -24.82
N SER A 67 -13.69 -0.20 -24.60
CA SER A 67 -12.71 0.84 -24.92
C SER A 67 -12.64 1.87 -23.79
N THR A 68 -11.61 1.75 -22.96
CA THR A 68 -11.15 2.86 -22.11
C THR A 68 -9.91 3.46 -22.74
N VAL A 69 -9.92 4.78 -22.98
CA VAL A 69 -8.79 5.54 -23.56
C VAL A 69 -7.90 6.17 -22.49
N GLY A 70 -8.38 6.24 -21.25
CA GLY A 70 -7.66 6.86 -20.13
C GLY A 70 -7.36 5.89 -19.00
N PRO A 71 -6.29 6.14 -18.21
CA PRO A 71 -5.96 5.32 -17.04
C PRO A 71 -7.06 5.36 -15.98
N GLY A 72 -7.24 4.25 -15.26
CA GLY A 72 -8.13 4.16 -14.10
C GLY A 72 -7.46 4.69 -12.85
N MET A 73 -8.26 5.18 -11.90
CA MET A 73 -7.78 5.66 -10.60
C MET A 73 -8.03 4.60 -9.53
N MET A 74 -7.09 4.44 -8.59
CA MET A 74 -7.37 3.65 -7.38
C MET A 74 -8.24 4.46 -6.43
N LEU A 75 -9.26 3.82 -5.87
CA LEU A 75 -10.06 4.43 -4.82
C LEU A 75 -9.20 4.59 -3.56
N PRO A 76 -9.14 5.78 -2.94
CA PRO A 76 -8.42 5.96 -1.70
C PRO A 76 -9.12 5.20 -0.55
N PRO A 77 -8.38 4.84 0.52
CA PRO A 77 -8.99 4.40 1.77
C PRO A 77 -10.03 5.43 2.26
N PRO A 78 -11.15 5.01 2.87
CA PRO A 78 -11.52 3.63 3.21
C PRO A 78 -12.26 2.87 2.09
N ALA A 79 -12.61 3.54 0.97
CA ALA A 79 -13.40 2.93 -0.10
C ALA A 79 -12.59 1.93 -0.96
N GLY A 80 -11.27 2.11 -1.06
CA GLY A 80 -10.36 1.22 -1.78
C GLY A 80 -9.19 0.69 -0.94
N GLY A 81 -9.28 0.71 0.38
CA GLY A 81 -8.22 0.20 1.26
C GLY A 81 -8.55 0.28 2.75
N PRO A 82 -7.81 -0.44 3.60
CA PRO A 82 -8.03 -0.40 5.05
C PRO A 82 -7.66 0.97 5.64
N GLY A 83 -8.50 1.49 6.54
CA GLY A 83 -8.19 2.71 7.32
C GLY A 83 -7.35 2.40 8.56
N ALA A 84 -6.73 3.42 9.20
CA ALA A 84 -5.90 3.21 10.39
C ALA A 84 -6.65 2.48 11.51
N SER A 85 -7.95 2.73 11.70
CA SER A 85 -8.76 2.04 12.73
C SER A 85 -8.87 0.52 12.52
N GLN A 86 -8.68 0.04 11.28
CA GLN A 86 -8.64 -1.40 10.96
C GLN A 86 -7.23 -1.98 11.08
N ILE A 87 -6.20 -1.16 10.89
CA ILE A 87 -4.78 -1.56 10.93
C ILE A 87 -4.25 -1.54 12.37
N GLU A 88 -4.63 -0.54 13.18
CA GLU A 88 -4.18 -0.35 14.56
C GLU A 88 -4.28 -1.60 15.46
N PRO A 89 -5.42 -2.32 15.55
CA PRO A 89 -5.49 -3.53 16.37
C PRO A 89 -4.58 -4.66 15.87
N ILE A 90 -4.32 -4.72 14.56
CA ILE A 90 -3.39 -5.69 13.96
C ILE A 90 -1.96 -5.36 14.40
N VAL A 91 -1.56 -4.10 14.27
CA VAL A 91 -0.21 -3.66 14.69
C VAL A 91 -0.03 -3.87 16.19
N GLN A 92 -1.03 -3.55 17.00
CA GLN A 92 -0.97 -3.72 18.44
C GLN A 92 -0.77 -5.20 18.83
N GLY A 93 -1.52 -6.11 18.21
CA GLY A 93 -1.37 -7.56 18.41
C GLY A 93 0.01 -8.08 17.97
N LEU A 94 0.54 -7.57 16.86
CA LEU A 94 1.87 -7.94 16.37
C LEU A 94 3.00 -7.41 17.27
N LEU A 95 2.89 -6.17 17.74
CA LEU A 95 3.83 -5.61 18.72
C LEU A 95 3.83 -6.43 20.01
N ALA A 96 2.64 -6.81 20.51
CA ALA A 96 2.51 -7.64 21.71
C ALA A 96 3.12 -9.03 21.51
N SER A 97 2.88 -9.63 20.34
CA SER A 97 3.41 -10.95 19.98
C SER A 97 4.93 -10.97 19.83
N ASN A 98 5.51 -9.85 19.39
CA ASN A 98 6.96 -9.65 19.31
C ASN A 98 7.57 -9.12 20.62
N LYS A 99 6.86 -9.25 21.75
CA LYS A 99 7.29 -8.84 23.09
C LYS A 99 7.59 -7.33 23.25
N ILE A 100 7.08 -6.49 22.35
CA ILE A 100 7.21 -5.03 22.42
C ILE A 100 6.07 -4.49 23.28
N ASN A 101 6.16 -4.71 24.59
CA ASN A 101 5.16 -4.32 25.58
C ASN A 101 5.56 -3.04 26.34
N GLY A 102 6.03 -2.02 25.62
CA GLY A 102 6.42 -0.75 26.23
C GLY A 102 5.21 0.13 26.60
N GLU A 103 5.40 1.09 27.51
CA GLU A 103 4.36 2.09 27.88
C GLU A 103 3.77 2.83 26.67
N LYS A 104 4.58 3.01 25.60
CA LYS A 104 4.16 3.68 24.36
C LYS A 104 3.77 2.72 23.24
N GLN A 105 3.56 1.44 23.52
CA GLN A 105 3.19 0.43 22.50
C GLN A 105 1.91 0.83 21.76
N GLY A 106 0.87 1.28 22.47
CA GLY A 106 -0.37 1.73 21.83
C GLY A 106 -0.16 2.94 20.93
N ALA A 107 0.64 3.92 21.38
CA ALA A 107 1.01 5.08 20.58
C ALA A 107 1.82 4.70 19.33
N LEU A 108 2.73 3.73 19.45
CA LEU A 108 3.51 3.21 18.33
C LEU A 108 2.65 2.45 17.33
N ALA A 109 1.73 1.61 17.81
CA ALA A 109 0.78 0.87 16.98
C ALA A 109 -0.06 1.84 16.14
N LYS A 110 -0.58 2.89 16.79
CA LYS A 110 -1.34 3.95 16.13
C LYS A 110 -0.50 4.72 15.12
N ALA A 111 0.74 5.09 15.48
CA ALA A 111 1.62 5.82 14.57
C ALA A 111 1.97 5.00 13.32
N ILE A 112 2.24 3.71 13.46
CA ILE A 112 2.47 2.80 12.33
C ILE A 112 1.20 2.66 11.49
N ALA A 113 0.03 2.44 12.11
CA ALA A 113 -1.24 2.32 11.39
C ALA A 113 -1.58 3.59 10.58
N GLN A 114 -1.40 4.77 11.17
CA GLN A 114 -1.59 6.05 10.49
C GLN A 114 -0.56 6.26 9.38
N SER A 115 0.70 5.87 9.60
CA SER A 115 1.74 5.94 8.57
C SER A 115 1.41 5.05 7.36
N VAL A 116 0.90 3.84 7.61
CA VAL A 116 0.48 2.91 6.56
C VAL A 116 -0.74 3.46 5.80
N GLU A 117 -1.76 3.97 6.49
CA GLU A 117 -2.94 4.58 5.85
C GLU A 117 -2.55 5.77 4.97
N GLN A 118 -1.69 6.67 5.46
CA GLN A 118 -1.24 7.81 4.67
C GLN A 118 -0.35 7.38 3.51
N ALA A 119 0.50 6.37 3.69
CA ALA A 119 1.27 5.80 2.59
C ALA A 119 0.34 5.24 1.50
N LEU A 120 -0.70 4.49 1.88
CA LEU A 120 -1.72 3.97 0.96
C LEU A 120 -2.48 5.09 0.25
N THR A 121 -2.82 6.17 0.95
CA THR A 121 -3.49 7.34 0.36
C THR A 121 -2.61 8.07 -0.65
N LEU A 122 -1.31 8.25 -0.33
CA LEU A 122 -0.35 8.80 -1.28
C LEU A 122 -0.13 7.84 -2.46
N PHE A 123 -0.12 6.54 -2.20
CA PHE A 123 0.02 5.53 -3.24
C PHE A 123 -1.15 5.53 -4.21
N THR A 124 -2.40 5.55 -3.73
CA THR A 124 -3.57 5.60 -4.61
C THR A 124 -3.70 6.91 -5.38
N SER A 125 -3.12 8.01 -4.88
CA SER A 125 -3.10 9.29 -5.58
C SER A 125 -1.94 9.42 -6.58
N MET A 126 -0.79 8.78 -6.35
CA MET A 126 0.37 8.81 -7.25
C MET A 126 0.37 7.69 -8.29
N VAL A 127 -0.24 6.56 -7.98
CA VAL A 127 -0.24 5.37 -8.83
C VAL A 127 -1.55 5.31 -9.62
N MET A 128 -1.41 5.41 -10.94
CA MET A 128 -2.51 5.24 -11.89
C MET A 128 -2.51 3.82 -12.46
N VAL A 129 -3.64 3.38 -12.99
CA VAL A 129 -3.74 2.07 -13.64
C VAL A 129 -3.75 2.25 -15.15
N ALA A 130 -2.74 1.73 -15.84
CA ALA A 130 -2.70 1.72 -17.30
C ALA A 130 -3.95 1.04 -17.88
N PRO A 131 -4.52 1.56 -18.98
CA PRO A 131 -5.53 0.82 -19.74
C PRO A 131 -4.97 -0.54 -20.15
N GLY A 132 -5.75 -1.61 -19.97
CA GLY A 132 -5.42 -2.91 -20.55
C GLY A 132 -5.40 -2.82 -22.08
N MET A 133 -4.51 -3.56 -22.75
CA MET A 133 -4.49 -3.63 -24.22
C MET A 133 -5.85 -4.15 -24.71
N ALA A 134 -6.49 -3.38 -25.59
CA ALA A 134 -7.70 -3.82 -26.30
C ALA A 134 -7.32 -4.94 -27.27
N ILE A 135 -7.80 -6.16 -27.03
CA ILE A 135 -7.69 -7.26 -27.99
C ILE A 135 -8.90 -7.15 -28.92
N ALA A 136 -8.66 -6.97 -30.22
CA ALA A 136 -9.73 -6.90 -31.21
C ALA A 136 -10.60 -8.18 -31.16
N GLY A 137 -11.91 -8.00 -30.92
CA GLY A 137 -12.88 -9.10 -30.86
C GLY A 137 -13.07 -9.73 -29.47
N PHE A 138 -12.42 -9.21 -28.43
CA PHE A 138 -12.63 -9.64 -27.05
C PHE A 138 -12.76 -8.42 -26.11
N THR A 139 -13.36 -8.65 -24.93
CA THR A 139 -13.35 -7.71 -23.80
C THR A 139 -11.91 -7.24 -23.51
N THR A 140 -11.74 -6.02 -22.99
CA THR A 140 -10.45 -5.58 -22.43
C THR A 140 -10.06 -6.53 -21.31
N SER A 141 -9.30 -7.56 -21.65
CA SER A 141 -9.04 -8.75 -20.84
C SER A 141 -7.59 -8.79 -20.35
N SER A 142 -6.76 -7.84 -20.81
CA SER A 142 -5.38 -7.73 -20.36
C SER A 142 -5.34 -7.03 -19.00
N PRO A 143 -4.73 -7.63 -17.96
CA PRO A 143 -4.52 -6.95 -16.71
C PRO A 143 -3.79 -5.63 -16.91
N GLY A 144 -4.31 -4.53 -16.36
CA GLY A 144 -3.62 -3.24 -16.37
C GLY A 144 -2.35 -3.30 -15.53
N THR A 145 -1.32 -2.55 -15.92
CA THR A 145 -0.13 -2.35 -15.08
C THR A 145 -0.28 -1.10 -14.24
N LEU A 146 0.33 -1.10 -13.06
CA LEU A 146 0.44 0.11 -12.25
C LEU A 146 1.47 1.05 -12.92
N MET A 147 1.06 2.29 -13.15
CA MET A 147 1.87 3.39 -13.68
C MET A 147 2.08 4.43 -12.60
N GLY A 148 3.25 5.06 -12.60
CA GLY A 148 3.62 6.08 -11.63
C GLY A 148 4.78 5.63 -10.75
N ALA A 149 4.94 6.29 -9.61
CA ALA A 149 5.98 6.00 -8.64
C ALA A 149 5.35 5.73 -7.28
N ALA A 150 5.92 4.76 -6.54
CA ALA A 150 5.57 4.58 -5.15
C ALA A 150 5.98 5.83 -4.35
N PRO A 151 5.25 6.18 -3.27
CA PRO A 151 5.61 7.32 -2.43
C PRO A 151 7.05 7.20 -1.93
N ALA A 152 7.84 8.24 -2.16
CA ALA A 152 9.24 8.28 -1.74
C ALA A 152 9.34 8.47 -0.22
N LYS A 153 10.43 7.95 0.38
CA LYS A 153 10.78 8.15 1.80
C LYS A 153 10.66 9.62 2.23
N ALA A 154 11.08 10.57 1.40
CA ALA A 154 11.04 12.00 1.70
C ALA A 154 9.62 12.55 1.96
N LEU A 155 8.58 11.91 1.40
CA LEU A 155 7.18 12.26 1.64
C LEU A 155 6.61 11.55 2.88
N LEU A 156 7.05 10.31 3.12
CA LEU A 156 6.55 9.47 4.22
C LEU A 156 7.21 9.78 5.56
N GLN A 157 8.49 10.13 5.58
CA GLN A 157 9.27 10.40 6.80
C GLN A 157 8.69 11.53 7.66
N PRO A 158 8.34 12.73 7.12
CA PRO A 158 7.74 13.77 7.94
C PRO A 158 6.35 13.38 8.48
N LEU A 159 5.59 12.56 7.75
CA LEU A 159 4.30 12.04 8.22
C LEU A 159 4.48 11.05 9.37
N ALA A 160 5.35 10.06 9.20
CA ALA A 160 5.69 9.08 10.24
C ALA A 160 6.22 9.78 11.51
N MET A 161 7.07 10.80 11.34
CA MET A 161 7.54 11.62 12.44
C MET A 161 6.39 12.35 13.15
N GLY A 162 5.50 12.99 12.40
CA GLY A 162 4.34 13.69 12.95
C GLY A 162 3.46 12.75 13.79
N PHE A 163 3.22 11.53 13.32
CA PHE A 163 2.44 10.53 14.06
C PHE A 163 3.17 10.01 15.31
N LEU A 164 4.48 9.77 15.23
CA LEU A 164 5.27 9.40 16.40
C LEU A 164 5.25 10.52 17.47
N GLN A 165 5.43 11.78 17.05
CA GLN A 165 5.36 12.93 17.95
C GLN A 165 3.97 13.11 18.58
N ALA A 166 2.91 12.92 17.80
CA ALA A 166 1.52 12.96 18.29
C ALA A 166 1.23 11.85 19.30
N GLY A 167 1.86 10.68 19.14
CA GLY A 167 1.85 9.59 20.12
C GLY A 167 2.76 9.82 21.34
N GLY A 168 3.43 10.97 21.42
CA GLY A 168 4.38 11.28 22.49
C GLY A 168 5.70 10.49 22.40
N ILE A 169 5.99 9.83 21.27
CA ILE A 169 7.26 9.17 20.99
C ILE A 169 8.24 10.24 20.50
N GLN A 170 8.84 10.92 21.48
CA GLN A 170 9.85 11.95 21.28
C GLN A 170 11.13 11.48 21.97
N GLY A 171 12.22 11.40 21.23
CA GLY A 171 13.49 10.90 21.70
C GLY A 171 14.54 11.01 20.60
N GLU A 172 15.82 10.85 20.98
CA GLU A 172 16.97 10.99 20.07
C GLU A 172 16.86 10.07 18.85
N ASN A 173 16.27 8.88 19.04
CA ASN A 173 16.07 7.86 18.00
C ASN A 173 14.72 7.96 17.25
N ALA A 174 13.84 8.90 17.62
CA ALA A 174 12.56 9.09 16.94
C ALA A 174 12.69 9.47 15.43
N PRO A 175 13.60 10.38 15.02
CA PRO A 175 13.83 10.65 13.59
C PRO A 175 14.31 9.43 12.81
N ASP A 176 15.20 8.64 13.41
CA ASP A 176 15.73 7.44 12.79
C ASP A 176 14.65 6.36 12.64
N LEU A 177 13.77 6.22 13.65
CA LEU A 177 12.62 5.34 13.58
C LEU A 177 11.62 5.78 12.50
N ALA A 178 11.31 7.07 12.43
CA ALA A 178 10.46 7.63 11.37
C ALA A 178 11.05 7.38 9.98
N GLY A 179 12.37 7.57 9.85
CA GLY A 179 13.13 7.28 8.63
C GLY A 179 13.06 5.81 8.25
N ALA A 180 13.23 4.89 9.21
CA ALA A 180 13.17 3.46 8.98
C ALA A 180 11.76 3.00 8.57
N ILE A 181 10.70 3.52 9.22
CA ILE A 181 9.31 3.26 8.84
C ILE A 181 9.04 3.74 7.41
N ALA A 182 9.42 4.97 7.10
CA ALA A 182 9.22 5.57 5.78
C ALA A 182 9.98 4.83 4.67
N GLU A 183 11.21 4.40 4.95
CA GLU A 183 12.02 3.63 4.00
C GLU A 183 11.44 2.23 3.77
N THR A 184 11.02 1.56 4.83
CA THR A 184 10.35 0.25 4.76
C THR A 184 9.10 0.34 3.90
N LEU A 185 8.24 1.34 4.16
CA LEU A 185 7.01 1.57 3.40
C LEU A 185 7.30 1.86 1.93
N SER A 186 8.24 2.77 1.65
CA SER A 186 8.61 3.14 0.27
C SER A 186 9.13 1.94 -0.53
N ASN A 187 10.04 1.15 0.06
CA ASN A 187 10.61 -0.03 -0.58
C ASN A 187 9.56 -1.14 -0.75
N ALA A 188 8.72 -1.38 0.25
CA ALA A 188 7.69 -2.40 0.18
C ALA A 188 6.59 -2.04 -0.82
N MET A 189 6.20 -0.77 -0.91
CA MET A 189 5.27 -0.29 -1.94
C MET A 189 5.87 -0.35 -3.34
N THR A 190 7.16 -0.07 -3.50
CA THR A 190 7.86 -0.24 -4.78
C THR A 190 7.85 -1.71 -5.21
N GLN A 191 8.14 -2.64 -4.30
CA GLN A 191 8.01 -4.07 -4.57
C GLN A 191 6.57 -4.45 -4.90
N MET A 192 5.59 -3.91 -4.17
CA MET A 192 4.17 -4.13 -4.42
C MET A 192 3.79 -3.67 -5.83
N MET A 193 4.22 -2.49 -6.30
CA MET A 193 3.96 -2.02 -7.67
C MET A 193 4.52 -2.98 -8.73
N SER A 194 5.73 -3.52 -8.49
CA SER A 194 6.36 -4.43 -9.44
C SER A 194 5.65 -5.80 -9.53
N ARG A 195 4.87 -6.16 -8.51
CA ARG A 195 4.22 -7.48 -8.38
C ARG A 195 2.73 -7.45 -8.71
N LEU A 196 2.03 -6.37 -8.40
CA LEU A 196 0.59 -6.27 -8.57
C LEU A 196 0.19 -6.05 -10.02
N LYS A 197 -0.86 -6.77 -10.44
CA LYS A 197 -1.55 -6.54 -11.70
C LYS A 197 -2.98 -6.11 -11.41
N VAL A 198 -3.59 -5.32 -12.30
CA VAL A 198 -4.99 -4.94 -12.15
C VAL A 198 -5.85 -5.85 -12.99
N THR A 199 -6.71 -6.63 -12.34
CA THR A 199 -7.72 -7.44 -13.03
C THR A 199 -8.76 -6.54 -13.67
N PRO A 200 -9.16 -6.82 -14.92
CA PRO A 200 -10.30 -6.14 -15.53
C PRO A 200 -11.54 -6.23 -14.63
N GLY A 201 -12.30 -5.13 -14.52
CA GLY A 201 -13.61 -5.14 -13.86
C GLY A 201 -14.59 -6.06 -14.57
N ILE A 202 -15.68 -6.45 -13.89
CA ILE A 202 -16.70 -7.37 -14.41
C ILE A 202 -17.15 -6.92 -15.81
N PRO A 203 -17.09 -7.79 -16.83
CA PRO A 203 -17.57 -7.46 -18.16
C PRO A 203 -19.09 -7.29 -18.13
N CYS A 204 -19.57 -6.10 -18.46
CA CYS A 204 -20.93 -5.93 -18.92
C CYS A 204 -20.95 -6.00 -20.46
N SER A 205 -22.10 -6.37 -21.02
CA SER A 205 -22.41 -6.54 -22.45
C SER A 205 -21.86 -5.41 -23.36
N PRO A 206 -21.76 -5.64 -24.68
CA PRO A 206 -20.86 -4.92 -25.58
C PRO A 206 -20.89 -3.40 -25.41
N GLY A 207 -19.77 -2.81 -24.96
CA GLY A 207 -19.55 -1.37 -25.03
C GLY A 207 -19.04 -0.66 -23.78
N ALA A 208 -18.97 -1.29 -22.59
CA ALA A 208 -18.43 -0.61 -21.41
C ALA A 208 -17.90 -1.58 -20.33
N THR A 209 -16.73 -1.30 -19.77
CA THR A 209 -16.37 -1.77 -18.43
C THR A 209 -17.22 -0.98 -17.44
N ALA A 210 -18.33 -1.54 -16.98
CA ALA A 210 -19.22 -0.88 -16.01
C ALA A 210 -18.84 -1.15 -14.54
N GLY A 211 -17.99 -2.16 -14.28
CA GLY A 211 -17.59 -2.56 -12.92
C GLY A 211 -16.18 -2.09 -12.51
N PRO A 212 -15.92 -1.82 -11.22
CA PRO A 212 -14.57 -1.55 -10.73
C PRO A 212 -13.63 -2.75 -10.97
N GLY A 213 -12.38 -2.48 -11.35
CA GLY A 213 -11.31 -3.48 -11.39
C GLY A 213 -10.80 -3.83 -9.99
N ARG A 214 -10.03 -4.92 -9.85
CA ARG A 214 -9.44 -5.36 -8.56
C ARG A 214 -7.95 -5.67 -8.71
N LEU A 215 -7.15 -5.36 -7.68
CA LEU A 215 -5.73 -5.75 -7.64
C LEU A 215 -5.59 -7.27 -7.46
N MET A 216 -4.58 -7.87 -8.12
CA MET A 216 -4.26 -9.31 -8.08
C MET A 216 -2.77 -9.60 -7.95
#